data_AF-A0A0Q7KI26-F1
#
_entry.id   AF-A0A0Q7KI26-F1
#
_cell.length_a   1.000
_cell.length_b   1.000
_cell.length_c   1.000
_cell.angle_alpha   90.00
_cell.angle_beta   90.00
_cell.angle_gamma   90.00
#
_symmetry.space_group_name_H-M   'P 1'
#
loop_
_entity.id
_entity.type
_entity.pdbx_description
1 polymer ?
#
loop_
_entity_poly.entity_id
_entity_poly.type
_entity_poly.pdbx_seq_one_letter_code
_entity_poly.pdbx_strand_id
1 'polypeptide(L)'
;MEGISETPDGHVIVTGGERSLTYAPRRVTVDDGTVVAHESQGGAMSSVWAADLGGPFFVEVAHLGDGPVGGELVMTVTHIGPDETRRFVALGDLWAADLPAAAAQGWAVWAAAVDLALGLLDGDVALLGTGVDGAPLTKDDVEDLHQRLLGALHG
;
A
#
# COMPACT_ATOMS: atom_id res chain seq x y z
N MET A 1 22.31 6.36 -3.16
CA MET A 1 22.04 4.98 -3.61
C MET A 1 20.57 4.97 -3.94
N GLU A 2 20.21 4.85 -5.21
CA GLU A 2 18.81 4.81 -5.63
C GLU A 2 18.24 3.41 -5.39
N GLY A 3 16.95 3.30 -5.07
CA GLY A 3 16.30 2.00 -4.84
C GLY A 3 15.16 2.03 -3.84
N ILE A 4 14.62 0.84 -3.59
CA ILE A 4 13.56 0.58 -2.62
C ILE A 4 14.13 -0.34 -1.54
N SER A 5 13.87 -0.03 -0.27
CA SER A 5 14.24 -0.88 0.87
C SER A 5 13.16 -0.89 1.93
N GLU A 6 13.08 -1.97 2.70
CA GLU A 6 12.20 -2.08 3.87
C GLU A 6 13.00 -2.02 5.17
N THR A 7 12.49 -1.28 6.15
CA THR A 7 13.04 -1.21 7.50
C THR A 7 12.51 -2.36 8.36
N PRO A 8 13.17 -2.71 9.48
CA PRO A 8 12.69 -3.78 10.37
C PRO A 8 11.30 -3.54 10.98
N ASP A 9 10.85 -2.28 11.06
CA ASP A 9 9.51 -1.87 11.48
C ASP A 9 8.49 -1.81 10.33
N GLY A 10 8.85 -2.26 9.13
CA GLY A 10 7.95 -2.40 7.98
C GLY A 10 7.70 -1.11 7.20
N HIS A 11 8.49 -0.07 7.42
CA HIS A 11 8.44 1.13 6.58
C HIS A 11 9.17 0.89 5.26
N VAL A 12 8.61 1.43 4.18
CA VAL A 12 9.23 1.38 2.85
C VAL A 12 9.97 2.69 2.62
N ILE A 13 11.25 2.63 2.28
CA ILE A 13 12.05 3.78 1.87
C ILE A 13 12.29 3.70 0.38
N VAL A 14 11.87 4.73 -0.35
CA VAL A 14 12.14 4.91 -1.78
C VAL A 14 13.16 6.04 -1.93
N THR A 15 14.32 5.74 -2.51
CA THR A 15 15.38 6.72 -2.77
C THR A 15 15.49 6.95 -4.26
N GLY A 16 15.12 8.15 -4.71
CA GLY A 16 15.36 8.64 -6.06
C GLY A 16 16.72 9.33 -6.19
N GLY A 17 16.95 9.96 -7.33
CA GLY A 17 18.19 10.67 -7.64
C GLY A 17 18.34 12.00 -6.90
N GLU A 18 17.23 12.63 -6.51
CA GLU A 18 17.22 13.94 -5.84
C GLU A 18 16.62 13.90 -4.44
N ARG A 19 15.62 13.03 -4.23
CA ARG A 19 14.83 12.97 -3.00
C ARG A 19 14.60 11.54 -2.55
N SER A 20 14.26 11.41 -1.28
CA SER A 20 13.83 10.18 -0.65
C SER A 20 12.49 10.34 0.04
N LEU A 21 11.75 9.24 0.09
CA LEU A 21 10.44 9.15 0.68
C LEU A 21 10.39 7.94 1.61
N THR A 22 9.85 8.15 2.81
CA THR A 22 9.52 7.09 3.76
C THR A 22 8.01 6.93 3.79
N TYR A 23 7.56 5.73 3.46
CA TYR A 23 6.18 5.30 3.52
C TYR A 23 5.94 4.46 4.76
N ALA A 24 4.94 4.87 5.53
CA ALA A 24 4.27 4.11 6.56
C ALA A 24 2.77 4.05 6.25
N PRO A 25 2.04 3.01 6.70
CA PRO A 25 0.64 2.76 6.33
C PRO A 25 -0.32 3.95 6.38
N ARG A 26 -0.10 4.93 7.28
CA ARG A 26 -0.96 6.13 7.43
C ARG A 26 -0.21 7.44 7.23
N ARG A 27 1.07 7.37 6.87
CA ARG A 27 1.95 8.53 6.80
C ARG A 27 3.06 8.34 5.79
N VAL A 28 3.18 9.29 4.88
CA VAL A 28 4.27 9.42 3.94
C VAL A 28 5.06 10.67 4.28
N THR A 29 6.38 10.56 4.35
CA THR A 29 7.29 11.67 4.67
C THR A 29 8.36 11.76 3.60
N VAL A 30 8.51 12.93 2.99
CA VAL A 30 9.59 13.25 2.05
C VAL A 30 10.74 13.89 2.84
N ASP A 31 11.98 13.71 2.40
CA ASP A 31 13.17 14.28 3.05
C ASP A 31 13.22 15.82 3.08
N ASP A 32 12.46 16.49 2.21
CA ASP A 32 12.24 17.95 2.24
C ASP A 32 11.31 18.41 3.38
N GLY A 33 10.78 17.47 4.18
CA GLY A 33 9.89 17.73 5.31
C GLY A 33 8.40 17.69 4.95
N THR A 34 8.04 17.49 3.69
CA THR A 34 6.65 17.27 3.27
C THR A 34 6.09 16.02 3.94
N VAL A 35 4.88 16.14 4.50
CA VAL A 35 4.17 15.03 5.13
C VAL A 35 2.77 14.92 4.54
N VAL A 36 2.44 13.71 4.10
CA VAL A 36 1.07 13.30 3.79
C VAL A 36 0.65 12.33 4.88
N ALA A 37 -0.37 12.67 5.65
CA ALA A 37 -0.91 11.79 6.68
C ALA A 37 -2.42 11.67 6.50
N HIS A 38 -2.95 10.49 6.79
CA HIS A 38 -4.37 10.24 6.75
C HIS A 38 -4.84 9.75 8.12
N GLU A 39 -5.54 10.61 8.84
CA GLU A 39 -6.30 10.22 10.01
C GLU A 39 -7.71 9.87 9.55
N SER A 40 -8.06 8.59 9.49
CA SER A 40 -9.45 8.19 9.29
C SER A 40 -10.24 8.58 10.55
N GLN A 41 -10.78 9.80 10.55
CA GLN A 41 -11.76 10.27 11.53
C GLN A 41 -13.20 10.20 10.97
N GLY A 42 -13.48 9.21 10.12
CA GLY A 42 -14.83 8.93 9.64
C GLY A 42 -15.35 9.85 8.52
N GLY A 43 -14.47 10.29 7.61
CA GLY A 43 -14.83 11.09 6.43
C GLY A 43 -14.41 10.43 5.12
N ALA A 44 -15.24 10.54 4.07
CA ALA A 44 -14.91 10.07 2.73
C ALA A 44 -13.91 11.03 2.06
N MET A 45 -12.61 10.77 2.19
CA MET A 45 -11.57 11.49 1.47
C MET A 45 -11.04 10.65 0.30
N SER A 46 -11.10 11.20 -0.91
CA SER A 46 -10.35 10.71 -2.07
C SER A 46 -9.04 11.53 -2.16
N SER A 47 -8.07 11.25 -1.30
CA SER A 47 -6.76 11.90 -1.40
C SER A 47 -5.85 11.06 -2.29
N VAL A 48 -5.32 11.71 -3.34
CA VAL A 48 -4.22 11.20 -4.17
C VAL A 48 -3.10 12.22 -4.10
N TRP A 49 -1.88 11.75 -3.89
CA TRP A 49 -0.67 12.54 -3.90
C TRP A 49 0.38 11.84 -4.76
N ALA A 50 1.20 12.61 -5.47
CA ALA A 50 2.27 12.05 -6.27
C ALA A 50 3.53 12.92 -6.18
N ALA A 51 4.69 12.28 -6.31
CA ALA A 51 5.97 12.97 -6.38
C ALA A 51 6.95 12.25 -7.32
N ASP A 52 7.69 13.07 -8.06
CA ASP A 52 8.92 12.66 -8.72
C ASP A 52 10.09 12.79 -7.73
N LEU A 53 10.76 11.68 -7.44
CA LEU A 53 11.90 11.65 -6.51
C LEU A 53 13.23 11.98 -7.19
N GLY A 54 13.18 12.34 -8.48
CA GLY A 54 14.34 12.53 -9.35
C GLY A 54 14.90 11.19 -9.83
N GLY A 55 15.52 11.21 -11.01
CA GLY A 55 16.05 9.99 -11.63
C GLY A 55 14.93 9.08 -12.13
N PRO A 56 15.00 7.74 -11.92
CA PRO A 56 14.06 6.80 -12.51
C PRO A 56 12.80 6.53 -11.66
N PHE A 57 12.62 7.17 -10.49
CA PHE A 57 11.56 6.82 -9.54
C PHE A 57 10.43 7.86 -9.45
N PHE A 58 9.21 7.41 -9.73
CA PHE A 58 7.97 8.16 -9.53
C PHE A 58 7.08 7.45 -8.51
N VAL A 59 6.47 8.21 -7.59
CA VAL A 59 5.63 7.67 -6.52
C VAL A 59 4.24 8.28 -6.58
N GLU A 60 3.23 7.42 -6.44
CA GLU A 60 1.82 7.78 -6.26
C GLU A 60 1.31 7.17 -4.96
N VAL A 61 0.51 7.93 -4.22
CA VAL A 61 -0.07 7.52 -2.94
C VAL A 61 -1.57 7.82 -3.00
N ALA A 62 -2.40 6.82 -2.70
CA ALA A 62 -3.84 6.94 -2.73
C ALA A 62 -4.49 6.30 -1.49
N HIS A 63 -5.57 6.89 -1.01
CA HIS A 63 -6.47 6.23 -0.07
C HIS A 63 -7.55 5.45 -0.86
N LEU A 64 -7.56 4.12 -0.72
CA LEU A 64 -8.52 3.25 -1.42
C LEU A 64 -9.77 2.93 -0.58
N GLY A 65 -9.74 3.25 0.71
CA GLY A 65 -10.79 2.97 1.68
C GLY A 65 -10.19 2.50 3.00
N ASP A 66 -11.07 2.30 4.00
CA ASP A 66 -10.67 1.85 5.32
C ASP A 66 -10.44 0.33 5.36
N GLY A 67 -9.27 -0.05 5.85
CA GLY A 67 -8.89 -1.39 6.28
C GLY A 67 -9.34 -1.68 7.73
N PRO A 68 -8.71 -2.65 8.41
CA PRO A 68 -9.18 -3.13 9.71
C PRO A 68 -9.08 -2.08 10.83
N VAL A 69 -8.26 -1.05 10.64
CA VAL A 69 -7.96 -0.01 11.64
C VAL A 69 -8.13 1.40 11.08
N GLY A 70 -8.44 1.53 9.79
CA GLY A 70 -8.80 2.77 9.11
C GLY A 70 -7.61 3.59 8.61
N GLY A 71 -7.88 4.35 7.55
CA GLY A 71 -7.02 5.39 7.01
C GLY A 71 -5.78 4.94 6.24
N GLU A 72 -5.84 3.80 5.60
CA GLU A 72 -4.74 3.14 4.92
C GLU A 72 -4.39 3.82 3.59
N LEU A 73 -3.13 4.25 3.47
CA LEU A 73 -2.56 4.77 2.24
C LEU A 73 -1.92 3.62 1.47
N VAL A 74 -2.26 3.46 0.19
CA VAL A 74 -1.57 2.56 -0.74
C VAL A 74 -0.58 3.37 -1.55
N MET A 75 0.66 2.90 -1.64
CA MET A 75 1.71 3.53 -2.43
C MET A 75 2.03 2.68 -3.65
N THR A 76 2.06 3.30 -4.82
CA THR A 76 2.62 2.73 -6.05
C THR A 76 3.92 3.44 -6.38
N VAL A 77 4.95 2.66 -6.71
CA VAL A 77 6.25 3.16 -7.17
C VAL A 77 6.47 2.67 -8.59
N THR A 78 6.74 3.58 -9.51
CA THR A 78 7.16 3.24 -10.87
C THR A 78 8.65 3.54 -10.99
N HIS A 79 9.43 2.52 -11.32
CA HIS A 79 10.82 2.64 -11.72
C HIS A 79 10.93 2.57 -13.24
N ILE A 80 11.41 3.63 -13.86
CA ILE A 80 11.60 3.76 -15.31
C ILE A 80 13.09 3.55 -15.63
N GLY A 81 13.46 2.32 -15.95
CA GLY A 81 14.80 1.97 -16.40
C GLY A 81 14.98 2.13 -17.92
N PRO A 82 16.22 2.07 -18.42
CA PRO A 82 16.50 2.15 -19.85
C PRO A 82 15.92 0.97 -20.65
N ASP A 83 15.82 -0.21 -20.02
CA ASP A 83 15.39 -1.46 -20.68
C ASP A 83 14.01 -1.94 -20.22
N GLU A 84 13.52 -1.49 -19.06
CA GLU A 84 12.26 -1.95 -18.48
C GLU A 84 11.64 -0.92 -17.52
N THR A 85 10.31 -0.90 -17.49
CA THR A 85 9.52 -0.20 -16.47
C THR A 85 9.01 -1.23 -15.46
N ARG A 86 9.35 -1.06 -14.19
CA ARG A 86 8.87 -1.91 -13.09
C ARG A 86 7.92 -1.15 -12.19
N ARG A 87 6.88 -1.82 -11.72
CA ARG A 87 5.90 -1.25 -10.77
C ARG A 87 5.96 -2.01 -9.46
N PHE A 88 5.90 -1.27 -8.37
CA PHE A 88 5.88 -1.79 -7.02
C PHE A 88 4.66 -1.24 -6.29
N VAL A 89 4.02 -2.04 -5.46
CA VAL A 89 2.86 -1.61 -4.67
C VAL A 89 3.08 -1.97 -3.20
N ALA A 90 2.92 -0.99 -2.31
CA ALA A 90 2.85 -1.19 -0.86
C ALA A 90 1.41 -0.96 -0.41
N LEU A 91 0.80 -2.00 0.18
CA LEU A 91 -0.59 -1.96 0.66
C LEU A 91 -0.71 -1.40 2.09
N GLY A 92 0.38 -1.38 2.84
CA GLY A 92 0.38 -0.99 4.26
C GLY A 92 -0.58 -1.86 5.08
N ASP A 93 -1.34 -1.22 5.97
CA ASP A 93 -2.27 -1.90 6.88
C ASP A 93 -3.57 -2.36 6.18
N LEU A 94 -3.71 -2.11 4.87
CA LEU A 94 -4.82 -2.68 4.10
C LEU A 94 -4.66 -4.21 3.97
N TRP A 95 -3.40 -4.67 4.01
CA TRP A 95 -3.05 -6.07 4.15
C TRP A 95 -3.08 -6.50 5.62
N ALA A 96 -3.74 -7.63 5.90
CA ALA A 96 -3.68 -8.28 7.20
C ALA A 96 -3.68 -9.81 7.03
N ALA A 97 -2.78 -10.48 7.74
CA ALA A 97 -2.70 -11.93 7.75
C ALA A 97 -3.99 -12.56 8.26
N ASP A 98 -4.59 -11.99 9.30
CA ASP A 98 -5.79 -12.49 9.96
C ASP A 98 -6.95 -11.50 9.89
N LEU A 99 -8.17 -12.04 9.82
CA LEU A 99 -9.37 -11.24 10.05
C LEU A 99 -9.53 -10.98 11.54
N PRO A 100 -9.84 -9.74 11.96
CA PRO A 100 -10.20 -9.45 13.34
C PRO A 100 -11.36 -10.34 13.80
N ALA A 101 -11.25 -10.92 15.01
CA ALA A 101 -12.24 -11.86 15.54
C ALA A 101 -13.64 -11.25 15.76
N ALA A 102 -13.73 -9.93 15.92
CA ALA A 102 -14.99 -9.23 15.95
C ALA A 102 -15.35 -8.79 14.52
N ALA A 103 -16.62 -8.96 14.13
CA ALA A 103 -17.20 -8.31 12.97
C ALA A 103 -17.12 -6.79 13.17
N ALA A 104 -15.98 -6.23 12.79
CA ALA A 104 -15.74 -4.80 12.87
C ALA A 104 -16.72 -4.14 11.92
N GLN A 105 -17.36 -3.06 12.37
CA GLN A 105 -18.02 -2.14 11.45
C GLN A 105 -17.00 -1.78 10.38
N GLY A 106 -17.32 -2.02 9.10
CA GLY A 106 -16.42 -1.68 7.99
C GLY A 106 -15.91 -2.85 7.15
N TRP A 107 -16.27 -4.12 7.42
CA TRP A 107 -15.85 -5.24 6.54
C TRP A 107 -16.20 -5.06 5.06
N ALA A 108 -17.36 -4.46 4.76
CA ALA A 108 -17.74 -4.17 3.37
C ALA A 108 -16.86 -3.07 2.74
N VAL A 109 -16.43 -2.08 3.53
CA VAL A 109 -15.51 -1.02 3.10
C VAL A 109 -14.13 -1.61 2.86
N TRP A 110 -13.66 -2.46 3.77
CA TRP A 110 -12.38 -3.14 3.65
C TRP A 110 -12.34 -4.08 2.45
N ALA A 111 -13.39 -4.89 2.24
CA ALA A 111 -13.49 -5.75 1.06
C ALA A 111 -13.42 -4.93 -0.24
N ALA A 112 -14.14 -3.81 -0.31
CA ALA A 112 -14.09 -2.92 -1.47
C ALA A 112 -12.71 -2.27 -1.66
N ALA A 113 -12.03 -1.87 -0.59
CA ALA A 113 -10.68 -1.32 -0.65
C ALA A 113 -9.65 -2.37 -1.13
N VAL A 114 -9.77 -3.62 -0.67
CA VAL A 114 -8.93 -4.74 -1.13
C VAL A 114 -9.20 -5.07 -2.60
N ASP A 115 -10.47 -5.05 -3.04
CA ASP A 115 -10.82 -5.25 -4.46
C ASP A 115 -10.19 -4.18 -5.37
N LEU A 116 -10.25 -2.90 -4.96
CA LEU A 116 -9.56 -1.82 -5.66
C LEU A 116 -8.04 -2.02 -5.68
N ALA A 117 -7.45 -2.47 -4.57
CA ALA A 117 -6.03 -2.76 -4.48
C ALA A 117 -5.62 -3.88 -5.43
N LEU A 118 -6.41 -4.95 -5.56
CA LEU A 118 -6.17 -6.04 -6.52
C LEU A 118 -6.12 -5.52 -7.96
N GLY A 119 -6.90 -4.50 -8.30
CA GLY A 119 -6.83 -3.82 -9.59
C GLY A 119 -5.48 -3.14 -9.88
N LEU A 120 -4.75 -2.71 -8.84
CA LEU A 120 -3.40 -2.15 -8.98
C LEU A 120 -2.33 -3.24 -9.21
N LEU A 121 -2.65 -4.49 -8.90
CA LEU A 121 -1.74 -5.65 -8.96
C LEU A 121 -1.86 -6.44 -10.27
N ASP A 122 -2.49 -5.86 -11.29
CA ASP A 122 -2.56 -6.49 -12.60
C ASP A 122 -1.27 -6.30 -13.41
N GLY A 123 -0.86 -7.36 -14.10
CA GLY A 123 0.40 -7.44 -14.85
C GLY A 123 1.64 -7.73 -13.99
N ASP A 124 2.80 -7.25 -14.45
CA ASP A 124 4.08 -7.42 -13.76
C ASP A 124 4.26 -6.34 -12.69
N VAL A 125 3.75 -6.62 -11.48
CA VAL A 125 3.79 -5.74 -10.31
C VAL A 125 4.38 -6.50 -9.13
N ALA A 126 5.41 -5.94 -8.51
CA ALA A 126 5.98 -6.47 -7.29
C ALA A 126 5.28 -5.88 -6.06
N LEU A 127 4.77 -6.73 -5.17
CA LEU A 127 4.29 -6.28 -3.87
C LEU A 127 5.45 -6.05 -2.92
N LEU A 128 5.34 -5.00 -2.11
CA LEU A 128 6.23 -4.68 -1.00
C LEU A 128 5.56 -5.10 0.31
N GLY A 129 6.35 -5.58 1.24
CA GLY A 129 5.89 -6.12 2.51
C GLY A 129 5.98 -7.64 2.62
N THR A 130 5.54 -8.13 3.79
CA THR A 130 5.72 -9.52 4.21
C THR A 130 4.37 -10.21 4.39
N GLY A 131 4.23 -11.41 3.82
CA GLY A 131 3.07 -12.28 3.96
C GLY A 131 3.04 -13.02 5.30
N VAL A 132 2.08 -13.95 5.44
CA VAL A 132 1.78 -14.66 6.70
C VAL A 132 2.98 -15.45 7.23
N ASP A 133 3.79 -15.98 6.33
CA ASP A 133 4.86 -16.94 6.65
C ASP A 133 6.23 -16.27 6.82
N GLY A 134 6.28 -14.94 6.83
CA GLY A 134 7.55 -14.19 6.75
C GLY A 134 8.15 -14.15 5.35
N ALA A 135 7.48 -14.75 4.36
CA ALA A 135 7.83 -14.68 2.95
C ALA A 135 7.39 -13.35 2.33
N PRO A 136 7.93 -12.94 1.17
CA PRO A 136 7.45 -11.77 0.45
C PRO A 136 5.94 -11.85 0.19
N LEU A 137 5.23 -10.75 0.41
CA LEU A 137 3.80 -10.66 0.14
C LEU A 137 3.51 -10.89 -1.35
N THR A 138 2.52 -11.71 -1.67
CA THR A 138 2.14 -12.06 -3.04
C THR A 138 0.73 -11.59 -3.38
N LYS A 139 0.39 -11.56 -4.68
CA LYS A 139 -0.96 -11.26 -5.13
C LYS A 139 -1.97 -12.28 -4.60
N ASP A 140 -1.59 -13.56 -4.62
CA ASP A 140 -2.41 -14.67 -4.13
C ASP A 140 -2.77 -14.48 -2.65
N ASP A 141 -1.84 -14.00 -1.83
CA ASP A 141 -2.13 -13.67 -0.42
C ASP A 141 -3.26 -12.62 -0.30
N VAL A 142 -3.21 -11.58 -1.14
CA VAL A 142 -4.21 -10.50 -1.15
C VAL A 142 -5.56 -10.99 -1.68
N GLU A 143 -5.55 -11.87 -2.69
CA GLU A 143 -6.76 -12.54 -3.20
C GLU A 143 -7.39 -13.43 -2.12
N ASP A 144 -6.58 -14.18 -1.38
CA ASP A 144 -7.05 -15.01 -0.26
C ASP A 144 -7.63 -14.17 0.88
N LEU A 145 -7.04 -13.00 1.20
CA LEU A 145 -7.66 -12.03 2.11
C LEU A 145 -9.03 -11.57 1.58
N HIS A 146 -9.11 -11.20 0.30
CA HIS A 146 -10.36 -10.77 -0.31
C HIS A 146 -11.44 -11.85 -0.21
N GLN A 147 -11.11 -13.11 -0.53
CA GLN A 147 -12.06 -14.23 -0.44
C GLN A 147 -12.52 -14.47 1.00
N ARG A 148 -11.63 -14.36 1.99
CA ARG A 148 -12.00 -14.46 3.40
C ARG A 148 -12.95 -13.34 3.82
N LEU A 149 -12.72 -12.10 3.36
CA LEU A 149 -13.61 -10.97 3.61
C LEU A 149 -15.00 -11.19 3.00
N LEU A 150 -15.07 -11.64 1.74
CA LEU A 150 -16.34 -11.94 1.08
C LEU A 150 -17.09 -13.08 1.76
N GLY A 151 -16.38 -14.13 2.17
CA GLY A 151 -16.93 -15.24 2.94
C GLY A 151 -17.53 -14.77 4.27
N ALA A 152 -16.88 -13.82 4.93
CA ALA A 152 -17.37 -13.26 6.19
C ALA A 152 -18.56 -12.31 6.02
N LEU A 153 -18.72 -11.69 4.84
CA LEU A 153 -19.85 -10.81 4.50
C LEU A 153 -21.11 -11.57 4.02
N HIS A 154 -20.94 -12.75 3.43
CA HIS A 154 -22.00 -13.44 2.69
C HIS A 154 -22.29 -14.88 3.15
N GLY A 155 -21.42 -15.47 3.98
CA GLY A 155 -21.58 -16.81 4.57
C GLY A 155 -22.31 -16.80 5.91
#